data_AF-A0A928YMD8-F1
#
_entry.id   AF-A0A928YMD8-F1
#
_cell.length_a   1.000
_cell.length_b   1.000
_cell.length_c   1.000
_cell.angle_alpha   90.00
_cell.angle_beta   90.00
_cell.angle_gamma   90.00
#
_symmetry.space_group_name_H-M   'P 1'
#
loop_
_entity.id
_entity.type
_entity.pdbx_description
1 polymer ?
#
loop_
_entity_poly.entity_id
_entity_poly.type
_entity_poly.pdbx_seq_one_letter_code
_entity_poly.pdbx_strand_id
1 'polypeptide(L)'
;RLRGREYLAGKYSIADMACWGWVLPYKNQGQKITDFPNVKKWFERMGDRPAVKRGFAAGMALRQGTLGDKTKDAAKARKVLFNQKAR
;
A
#
# COMPACT_ATOMS: atom_id res chain seq x y z
N ARG A 1 -13.32 11.32 0.06
CA ARG A 1 -13.44 11.86 1.45
C ARG A 1 -14.23 10.86 2.28
N LEU A 2 -13.94 10.65 3.57
CA LEU A 2 -14.57 9.59 4.41
C LEU A 2 -15.42 10.11 5.58
N ARG A 3 -15.60 11.43 5.71
CA ARG A 3 -16.50 12.01 6.73
C ARG A 3 -17.94 11.53 6.48
N GLY A 4 -18.57 10.99 7.52
CA GLY A 4 -19.97 10.51 7.50
C GLY A 4 -20.22 9.25 6.69
N ARG A 5 -19.18 8.52 6.27
CA ARG A 5 -19.33 7.31 5.44
C ARG A 5 -18.31 6.25 5.82
N GLU A 6 -18.65 4.98 5.57
CA GLU A 6 -17.76 3.86 5.86
C GLU A 6 -16.80 3.56 4.71
N TYR A 7 -17.24 3.76 3.47
CA TYR A 7 -16.52 3.43 2.25
C TYR A 7 -16.38 4.64 1.33
N LEU A 8 -15.42 4.59 0.41
CA LEU A 8 -15.06 5.74 -0.42
C LEU A 8 -16.25 6.26 -1.25
N ALA A 9 -17.05 5.36 -1.79
CA ALA A 9 -18.25 5.63 -2.60
C ALA A 9 -19.56 5.49 -1.83
N GLY A 10 -19.53 5.63 -0.49
CA GLY A 10 -20.69 5.46 0.38
C GLY A 10 -20.91 3.99 0.76
N LYS A 11 -21.22 3.14 -0.22
CA LYS A 11 -21.21 1.68 -0.07
C LYS A 11 -19.86 1.11 -0.53
N TYR A 12 -19.53 -0.07 -0.04
CA TYR A 12 -18.34 -0.81 -0.48
C TYR A 12 -18.34 -0.97 -1.99
N SER A 13 -17.23 -0.63 -2.64
CA SER A 13 -17.11 -0.72 -4.09
C SER A 13 -15.68 -0.99 -4.55
N ILE A 14 -15.51 -1.08 -5.88
CA ILE A 14 -14.21 -1.19 -6.53
C ILE A 14 -13.27 -0.03 -6.14
N ALA A 15 -13.80 1.13 -5.77
CA ALA A 15 -12.99 2.25 -5.30
C ALA A 15 -12.18 1.87 -4.04
N ASP A 16 -12.79 1.16 -3.08
CA ASP A 16 -12.08 0.73 -1.87
C ASP A 16 -11.02 -0.32 -2.19
N MET A 17 -11.35 -1.25 -3.08
CA MET A 17 -10.42 -2.28 -3.55
C MET A 17 -9.18 -1.65 -4.22
N ALA A 18 -9.41 -0.70 -5.12
CA ALA A 18 -8.35 -0.05 -5.88
C ALA A 18 -7.47 0.86 -5.01
N CYS A 19 -8.05 1.58 -4.05
CA CYS A 19 -7.31 2.55 -3.24
C CYS A 19 -6.60 1.96 -2.03
N TRP A 20 -7.08 0.85 -1.44
CA TRP A 20 -6.53 0.33 -0.18
C TRP A 20 -5.03 0.01 -0.27
N GLY A 21 -4.59 -0.60 -1.37
CA GLY A 21 -3.19 -0.96 -1.57
C GLY A 21 -2.23 0.24 -1.62
N TRP A 22 -2.70 1.40 -2.06
CA TRP A 22 -1.89 2.63 -2.12
C TRP A 22 -1.61 3.24 -0.75
N VAL A 23 -2.43 2.92 0.25
CA VAL A 23 -2.28 3.42 1.62
C VAL A 23 -1.36 2.54 2.47
N LEU A 24 -1.16 1.26 2.09
CA LEU A 24 -0.30 0.31 2.81
C LEU A 24 1.08 0.88 3.22
N PRO A 25 1.87 1.53 2.33
CA PRO A 25 3.20 2.00 2.68
C PRO A 25 3.21 3.39 3.35
N TYR A 26 2.12 3.82 4.01
CA TYR A 26 2.00 5.15 4.63
C TYR A 26 3.19 5.49 5.55
N LYS A 27 3.72 4.52 6.31
CA LYS A 27 4.91 4.70 7.16
C LYS A 27 6.16 5.05 6.35
N ASN A 28 6.38 4.34 5.24
CA ASN A 28 7.53 4.56 4.35
C ASN A 28 7.42 5.90 3.61
N GLN A 29 6.20 6.43 3.47
CA GLN A 29 5.91 7.76 2.91
C GLN A 29 5.98 8.88 3.97
N GLY A 30 6.42 8.59 5.19
CA GLY A 30 6.51 9.56 6.28
C GLY A 30 5.16 10.04 6.81
N GLN A 31 4.06 9.35 6.50
CA GLN A 31 2.73 9.71 6.94
C GLN A 31 2.41 9.08 8.30
N LYS A 32 1.72 9.84 9.17
CA LYS A 32 1.18 9.32 10.42
C LYS A 32 -0.32 9.09 10.27
N ILE A 33 -0.74 7.83 10.13
CA ILE A 33 -2.14 7.50 9.84
C ILE A 33 -3.14 7.96 10.92
N THR A 34 -2.66 8.19 12.15
CA THR A 34 -3.47 8.71 13.26
C THR A 34 -3.96 10.13 13.03
N ASP A 35 -3.28 10.92 12.19
CA ASP A 35 -3.67 12.29 11.87
C ASP A 35 -4.91 12.31 10.96
N PHE A 36 -5.25 11.16 10.36
CA PHE A 36 -6.41 10.97 9.49
C PHE A 36 -7.36 9.90 10.07
N PRO A 37 -8.09 10.18 11.16
CA PRO A 37 -8.86 9.17 11.90
C PRO A 37 -9.90 8.44 11.05
N ASN A 38 -10.53 9.12 10.09
CA ASN A 38 -11.50 8.49 9.17
C ASN A 38 -10.81 7.56 8.17
N VAL A 39 -9.61 7.92 7.69
CA VAL A 39 -8.79 7.06 6.81
C VAL A 39 -8.30 5.86 7.59
N LYS A 40 -7.81 6.05 8.82
CA LYS A 40 -7.40 4.96 9.72
C LYS A 40 -8.52 3.92 9.88
N LYS A 41 -9.72 4.36 10.28
CA LYS A 41 -10.89 3.48 10.46
C LYS A 41 -11.23 2.70 9.18
N TRP A 42 -11.26 3.38 8.04
CA TRP A 42 -11.51 2.74 6.75
C TRP A 42 -10.41 1.73 6.37
N PHE A 43 -9.15 2.09 6.60
CA PHE A 43 -7.98 1.27 6.28
C PHE A 43 -7.95 -0.01 7.11
N GLU A 44 -8.24 0.09 8.41
CA GLU A 44 -8.37 -1.04 9.34
C GLU A 44 -9.56 -1.93 8.95
N ARG A 45 -10.74 -1.34 8.74
CA ARG A 45 -11.94 -2.07 8.27
C ARG A 45 -11.66 -2.87 7.00
N MET A 46 -10.98 -2.25 6.02
CA MET A 46 -10.62 -2.92 4.77
C MET A 46 -9.60 -4.03 4.99
N GLY A 47 -8.58 -3.79 5.82
CA GLY A 47 -7.56 -4.78 6.16
C GLY A 47 -8.10 -5.99 6.92
N ASP A 48 -9.18 -5.83 7.67
CA ASP A 48 -9.81 -6.93 8.42
C ASP A 48 -10.61 -7.91 7.55
N ARG A 49 -10.97 -7.52 6.32
CA ARG A 49 -11.78 -8.34 5.43
C ARG A 49 -11.01 -9.60 4.99
N PRO A 50 -11.60 -10.80 5.10
CA PRO A 50 -10.95 -12.05 4.67
C PRO A 50 -10.49 -12.03 3.21
N ALA A 51 -11.28 -11.44 2.31
CA ALA A 51 -10.92 -11.34 0.90
C ALA A 51 -9.68 -10.45 0.64
N VAL A 52 -9.54 -9.36 1.40
CA VAL A 52 -8.38 -8.46 1.30
C VAL A 52 -7.14 -9.16 1.82
N LYS A 53 -7.23 -9.85 2.96
CA LYS A 53 -6.14 -10.67 3.51
C LYS A 53 -5.66 -11.74 2.52
N ARG A 54 -6.59 -12.47 1.89
CA ARG A 54 -6.26 -13.47 0.85
C ARG A 54 -5.59 -12.84 -0.37
N GLY A 55 -6.16 -11.75 -0.90
CA GLY A 55 -5.59 -11.06 -2.07
C GLY A 55 -4.20 -10.51 -1.79
N PHE A 56 -4.00 -9.93 -0.60
CA PHE A 56 -2.69 -9.44 -0.16
C PHE A 56 -1.67 -10.57 -0.03
N ALA A 57 -2.04 -11.70 0.59
CA ALA A 57 -1.17 -12.86 0.71
C ALA A 57 -0.76 -13.43 -0.65
N ALA A 58 -1.71 -13.54 -1.59
CA ALA A 58 -1.42 -13.97 -2.96
C ALA A 58 -0.45 -13.01 -3.66
N GLY A 59 -0.66 -11.69 -3.55
CA GLY A 59 0.24 -10.68 -4.11
C GLY A 59 1.64 -10.71 -3.48
N MET A 60 1.75 -11.02 -2.18
CA MET A 60 3.04 -11.23 -1.52
C MET A 60 3.76 -12.47 -2.04
N ALA A 61 3.06 -13.58 -2.25
CA ALA A 61 3.65 -14.81 -2.77
C ALA A 61 4.20 -14.65 -4.20
N LEU A 62 3.56 -13.81 -5.01
CA LEU A 62 4.00 -13.48 -6.38
C LEU A 62 5.12 -12.44 -6.44
N ARG A 63 5.45 -11.79 -5.31
CA ARG A 63 6.41 -10.68 -5.27
C ARG A 63 7.84 -11.22 -5.31
N GLN A 64 8.37 -11.47 -6.50
CA GLN A 64 9.75 -11.88 -6.73
C GLN A 64 10.56 -10.77 -7.41
N GLY A 65 11.86 -10.69 -7.12
CA GLY A 65 12.79 -9.78 -7.81
C GLY A 65 12.56 -8.30 -7.49
N THR A 66 12.08 -7.99 -6.29
CA THR A 66 11.78 -6.60 -5.92
C THR A 66 13.04 -5.82 -5.57
N LEU A 67 12.96 -4.49 -5.64
CA LEU A 67 14.03 -3.61 -5.15
C LEU A 67 14.25 -3.71 -3.63
N GLY A 68 13.42 -4.42 -2.87
CA GLY A 68 13.65 -4.73 -1.46
C GLY A 68 14.53 -5.96 -1.24
N ASP A 69 14.75 -6.79 -2.26
CA ASP A 69 15.40 -8.09 -2.11
C ASP A 69 16.90 -7.92 -1.81
N LYS A 70 17.47 -8.82 -1.02
CA LYS A 70 18.91 -8.86 -0.69
C LYS A 70 19.73 -9.63 -1.73
N THR A 71 19.30 -9.60 -3.00
CA THR A 71 20.01 -10.24 -4.11
C THR A 71 21.03 -9.29 -4.74
N LYS A 72 22.03 -9.84 -5.44
CA LYS A 72 23.01 -9.05 -6.21
C LYS A 72 22.32 -8.22 -7.29
N ASP A 73 21.31 -8.78 -7.95
CA ASP A 73 20.57 -8.10 -9.02
C ASP A 73 19.76 -6.92 -8.49
N ALA A 74 19.07 -7.10 -7.36
CA ALA A 74 18.34 -6.00 -6.72
C ALA A 74 19.29 -4.89 -6.23
N ALA A 75 20.50 -5.25 -5.74
CA ALA A 75 21.52 -4.28 -5.37
C ALA A 75 22.03 -3.47 -6.58
N LYS A 76 22.28 -4.15 -7.71
CA LYS A 76 22.65 -3.50 -8.97
C LYS A 76 21.55 -2.56 -9.46
N ALA A 77 20.29 -3.00 -9.46
CA ALA A 77 19.14 -2.19 -9.86
C ALA A 77 18.98 -0.93 -8.98
N ARG A 78 19.07 -1.05 -7.65
CA ARG A 78 19.03 0.10 -6.73
C ARG A 78 20.13 1.13 -7.03
N LYS A 79 21.36 0.67 -7.30
CA LYS A 79 22.48 1.55 -7.65
C LYS A 79 22.19 2.32 -8.95
N VAL A 80 21.59 1.68 -9.94
CA VAL A 80 21.23 2.33 -11.22
C VAL A 80 20.09 3.33 -11.03
N LEU A 81 19.07 3.01 -10.23
CA LEU A 81 17.86 3.82 -10.11
C LEU A 81 18.00 5.02 -9.16
N PHE A 82 18.73 4.88 -8.05
CA PHE A 82 18.75 5.87 -6.97
C PHE A 82 20.06 6.65 -6.83
N ASN A 83 21.06 6.37 -7.67
CA ASN A 83 22.35 7.08 -7.65
C ASN A 83 22.62 7.86 -8.96
N GLN A 84 21.57 8.24 -9.69
CA GLN A 84 21.68 9.13 -10.84
C GLN A 84 21.65 10.58 -10.36
N LYS A 85 22.64 11.37 -10.79
CA LYS A 85 22.65 12.83 -10.60
C LYS A 85 22.28 13.47 -11.93
N ALA A 86 21.60 14.62 -11.88
CA ALA A 86 21.44 15.47 -13.06
C ALA A 86 22.83 15.81 -13.62
N ARG A 87 22.95 15.82 -14.96
CA ARG A 87 24.15 16.31 -15.64
C ARG A 87 24.21 17.83 -15.56
#